data_AF-E6TQF5-F1
#
_entry.id   AF-E6TQF5-F1
#
_cell.length_a   1.000
_cell.length_b   1.000
_cell.length_c   1.000
_cell.angle_alpha   90.00
_cell.angle_beta   90.00
_cell.angle_gamma   90.00
#
_symmetry.space_group_name_H-M   'P 1'
#
loop_
_entity.id
_entity.type
_entity.pdbx_description
1 polymer ?
#
loop_
_entity_poly.entity_id
_entity_poly.type
_entity_poly.pdbx_seq_one_letter_code
_entity_poly.pdbx_strand_id
1 'polypeptide(L)'
;MYYFNHRLFTFLRSKEFICIRANTPAMTRIHLYINDIKLNIYKMNDDIYLRTDLLPSGSHLFHLVGEVSNYGETYTVEESYPIDIEKRTTSTNFRSHTFKPGDILVASDNKKGIPNGYMGHAIIMVDNERILESDYQDDSIAVNHITKFFKDHEWYALYRPINEKMGELAVNWGLAYHEKYKKNVNQGVNKPLFSFLPSKLTDLWSTIYCTKLVWLCYYYGANYDFSHEGLWISPYQLDNQLKKDKNFQLIYEHPKHYFKLKV
;
A
#
# COMPACT_ATOMS: atom_id res chain seq x y z
N MET A 1 -38.91 34.65 3.51
CA MET A 1 -38.36 33.31 3.81
C MET A 1 -37.64 32.84 2.56
N TYR A 2 -36.33 33.06 2.47
CA TYR A 2 -35.53 32.64 1.31
C TYR A 2 -35.05 31.22 1.55
N TYR A 3 -35.52 30.28 0.74
CA TYR A 3 -35.04 28.90 0.73
C TYR A 3 -33.65 28.88 0.07
N PHE A 4 -32.58 28.84 0.86
CA PHE A 4 -31.26 28.48 0.36
C PHE A 4 -31.20 26.97 0.16
N ASN A 5 -31.46 26.52 -1.06
CA ASN A 5 -31.23 25.13 -1.46
C ASN A 5 -29.78 24.94 -1.94
N HIS A 6 -28.83 25.44 -1.15
CA HIS A 6 -27.40 25.32 -1.39
C HIS A 6 -26.75 24.80 -0.11
N ARG A 7 -26.20 23.57 -0.16
CA ARG A 7 -25.43 23.00 0.95
C ARG A 7 -24.33 23.98 1.34
N LEU A 8 -24.17 24.28 2.64
CA LEU A 8 -23.13 25.21 3.11
C LEU A 8 -21.72 24.65 2.93
N PHE A 9 -21.61 23.33 2.75
CA PHE A 9 -20.35 22.64 2.53
C PHE A 9 -20.39 21.73 1.30
N THR A 10 -19.23 21.64 0.65
CA THR A 10 -18.94 20.64 -0.38
C THR A 10 -18.00 19.60 0.19
N PHE A 11 -18.31 18.33 -0.07
CA PHE A 11 -17.52 17.19 0.39
C PHE A 11 -16.83 16.52 -0.78
N LEU A 12 -15.51 16.39 -0.69
CA LEU A 12 -14.70 15.57 -1.58
C LEU A 12 -14.15 14.41 -0.78
N ARG A 13 -14.64 13.20 -1.04
CA ARG A 13 -14.25 11.98 -0.33
C ARG A 13 -13.13 11.28 -1.06
N SER A 14 -12.03 11.04 -0.36
CA SER A 14 -11.01 10.05 -0.72
C SER A 14 -11.08 8.85 0.24
N LYS A 15 -10.18 7.88 0.09
CA LYS A 15 -10.11 6.72 0.99
C LYS A 15 -9.67 7.10 2.40
N GLU A 16 -8.77 8.07 2.52
CA GLU A 16 -8.09 8.43 3.76
C GLU A 16 -8.62 9.75 4.35
N PHE A 17 -9.26 10.56 3.51
CA PHE A 17 -9.72 11.89 3.90
C PHE A 17 -11.13 12.17 3.40
N ILE A 18 -11.87 12.92 4.20
CA ILE A 18 -12.96 13.76 3.70
C ILE A 18 -12.42 15.19 3.69
N CYS A 19 -12.31 15.77 2.50
CA CYS A 19 -12.05 17.18 2.30
C CYS A 19 -13.39 17.93 2.32
N ILE A 20 -13.47 18.97 3.13
CA ILE A 20 -14.66 19.76 3.39
C ILE A 20 -14.33 21.19 3.02
N ARG A 21 -15.09 21.74 2.07
CA ARG A 21 -14.97 23.13 1.65
C ARG A 21 -16.22 23.89 2.07
N ALA A 22 -16.05 24.98 2.79
CA ALA A 22 -17.14 25.92 3.03
C ALA A 22 -17.48 26.64 1.72
N ASN A 23 -18.75 26.66 1.34
CA ASN A 23 -19.22 27.32 0.12
C ASN A 23 -19.47 28.82 0.32
N THR A 24 -19.20 29.35 1.51
CA THR A 24 -19.28 30.79 1.82
C THR A 24 -17.99 31.28 2.48
N PRO A 25 -17.34 32.33 1.92
CA PRO A 25 -16.12 32.91 2.49
C PRO A 25 -16.37 33.64 3.83
N ALA A 26 -17.63 33.89 4.20
CA ALA A 26 -18.00 34.53 5.46
C ALA A 26 -18.04 33.56 6.67
N MET A 27 -17.64 32.29 6.48
CA MET A 27 -17.67 31.28 7.51
C MET A 27 -16.37 31.21 8.31
N THR A 28 -16.50 31.26 9.62
CA THR A 28 -15.39 31.23 10.57
C THR A 28 -15.66 30.24 11.70
N ARG A 29 -14.64 29.95 12.53
CA ARG A 29 -14.73 29.09 13.73
C ARG A 29 -15.43 27.74 13.49
N ILE A 30 -15.00 27.05 12.45
CA ILE A 30 -15.54 25.73 12.12
C ILE A 30 -15.03 24.71 13.14
N HIS A 31 -15.96 23.95 13.70
CA HIS A 31 -15.73 22.82 14.59
C HIS A 31 -16.34 21.56 13.99
N LEU A 32 -15.60 20.46 14.05
CA LEU A 32 -16.03 19.16 13.59
C LEU A 32 -16.24 18.23 14.76
N TYR A 33 -17.32 17.45 14.69
CA TYR A 33 -17.68 16.44 15.66
C TYR A 33 -17.97 15.13 14.94
N ILE A 34 -17.62 14.01 15.57
CA ILE A 34 -18.08 12.69 15.18
C ILE A 34 -18.67 12.00 16.38
N ASN A 35 -19.94 11.58 16.28
CA ASN A 35 -20.68 11.00 17.39
C ASN A 35 -20.51 11.85 18.67
N ASP A 36 -20.70 13.17 18.52
CA ASP A 36 -20.55 14.20 19.57
C ASP A 36 -19.14 14.41 20.14
N ILE A 37 -18.12 13.73 19.61
CA ILE A 37 -16.73 13.93 19.99
C ILE A 37 -16.09 14.99 19.09
N LYS A 38 -15.63 16.09 19.69
CA LYS A 38 -14.93 17.16 18.99
C LYS A 38 -13.59 16.67 18.43
N LEU A 39 -13.36 16.94 17.15
CA LEU A 39 -12.15 16.55 16.44
C LEU A 39 -11.19 17.74 16.29
N ASN A 40 -9.89 17.43 16.29
CA ASN A 40 -8.87 18.37 15.86
C ASN A 40 -8.90 18.48 14.34
N ILE A 41 -9.12 19.70 13.84
CA ILE A 41 -9.20 19.97 12.41
C ILE A 41 -7.81 20.24 11.84
N TYR A 42 -7.53 19.67 10.67
CA TYR A 42 -6.38 20.07 9.87
C TYR A 42 -6.89 20.97 8.74
N LYS A 43 -6.47 22.23 8.74
CA LYS A 43 -6.85 23.21 7.72
C LYS A 43 -5.66 23.46 6.79
N MET A 44 -5.89 23.31 5.49
CA MET A 44 -4.90 23.66 4.46
C MET A 44 -5.61 24.53 3.42
N ASN A 45 -5.20 25.79 3.32
CA ASN A 45 -5.94 26.83 2.60
C ASN A 45 -7.38 26.95 3.12
N ASP A 46 -8.37 26.98 2.23
CA ASP A 46 -9.80 27.06 2.58
C ASP A 46 -10.46 25.69 2.81
N ASP A 47 -9.69 24.61 2.73
CA ASP A 47 -10.16 23.25 2.87
C ASP A 47 -9.87 22.68 4.27
N ILE A 48 -10.84 21.96 4.81
CA ILE A 48 -10.72 21.21 6.06
C ILE A 48 -10.62 19.73 5.76
N TYR A 49 -9.64 19.07 6.34
CA TYR A 49 -9.38 17.65 6.11
C TYR A 49 -9.70 16.85 7.37
N LEU A 50 -10.60 15.87 7.21
CA LEU A 50 -10.92 14.86 8.21
C LEU A 50 -10.25 13.55 7.81
N ARG A 51 -9.39 13.00 8.67
CA ARG A 51 -8.79 11.68 8.49
C ARG A 51 -9.78 10.56 8.80
N THR A 52 -10.33 9.94 7.76
CA THR A 52 -11.29 8.84 7.91
C THR A 52 -10.64 7.51 8.26
N ASP A 53 -9.35 7.35 8.00
CA ASP A 53 -8.58 6.15 8.32
C ASP A 53 -8.38 5.94 9.83
N LEU A 54 -8.43 7.02 10.62
CA LEU A 54 -8.33 6.97 12.08
C LEU A 54 -9.67 6.61 12.76
N LEU A 55 -10.81 6.82 12.10
CA LEU A 55 -12.14 6.59 12.67
C LEU A 55 -12.49 5.10 12.66
N PRO A 56 -13.15 4.55 13.71
CA PRO A 56 -13.59 3.14 13.70
C PRO A 56 -14.51 2.83 12.51
N SER A 57 -14.68 1.54 12.18
CA SER A 57 -15.65 1.13 11.16
C SER A 57 -17.07 1.27 11.68
N GLY A 58 -18.00 1.60 10.79
CA GLY A 58 -19.42 1.68 11.08
C GLY A 58 -20.03 2.99 10.64
N SER A 59 -21.29 3.17 11.00
CA SER A 59 -22.02 4.41 10.78
C SER A 59 -21.64 5.43 11.85
N HIS A 60 -21.27 6.63 11.40
CA HIS A 60 -20.94 7.76 12.24
C HIS A 60 -21.83 8.94 11.86
N LEU A 61 -22.21 9.72 12.87
CA LEU A 61 -22.81 11.02 12.64
C LEU A 61 -21.69 12.06 12.63
N PHE A 62 -21.43 12.60 11.46
CA PHE A 62 -20.52 13.72 11.28
C PHE A 62 -21.31 15.01 11.48
N HIS A 63 -20.93 15.82 12.46
CA HIS A 63 -21.59 17.09 12.77
C HIS A 63 -20.60 18.24 12.64
N LEU A 64 -21.02 19.28 11.93
CA LEU A 64 -20.22 20.47 11.66
C LEU A 64 -20.94 21.67 12.25
N VAL A 65 -20.24 22.42 13.09
CA VAL A 65 -20.70 23.69 13.64
C VAL A 65 -19.79 24.80 13.13
N GLY A 66 -20.35 25.89 12.62
CA GLY A 66 -19.61 27.06 12.17
C GLY A 66 -20.31 28.36 12.52
N GLU A 67 -19.59 29.47 12.44
CA GLU A 67 -20.15 30.81 12.58
C GLU A 67 -20.14 31.51 11.22
N VAL A 68 -21.28 32.07 10.82
CA VAL A 68 -21.40 32.90 9.61
C VAL A 68 -21.69 34.33 10.05
N SER A 69 -20.84 35.27 9.65
CA SER A 69 -21.10 36.70 9.87
C SER A 69 -21.74 37.32 8.63
N ASN A 70 -22.90 37.94 8.80
CA ASN A 70 -23.58 38.64 7.71
C ASN A 70 -24.21 39.92 8.25
N TYR A 71 -23.99 41.06 7.57
CA TYR A 71 -24.50 42.38 7.98
C TYR A 71 -24.22 42.79 9.44
N GLY A 72 -23.09 42.36 10.02
CA GLY A 72 -22.69 42.71 11.38
C GLY A 72 -23.30 41.83 12.49
N GLU A 73 -24.15 40.87 12.13
CA GLU A 73 -24.62 39.81 13.02
C GLU A 73 -23.86 38.51 12.76
N THR A 74 -23.68 37.71 13.81
CA THR A 74 -23.07 36.37 13.72
C THR A 74 -24.11 35.33 14.04
N TYR A 75 -24.25 34.35 13.16
CA TYR A 75 -25.17 33.23 13.31
C TYR A 75 -24.39 31.92 13.41
N THR A 76 -24.77 31.06 14.35
CA THR A 76 -24.29 29.68 14.38
C THR A 76 -25.05 28.87 13.34
N VAL A 77 -24.31 28.14 12.51
CA VAL A 77 -24.86 27.19 11.55
C VAL A 77 -24.37 25.80 11.89
N GLU A 78 -25.26 24.82 11.77
CA GLU A 78 -24.97 23.43 12.08
C GLU A 78 -25.51 22.52 10.99
N GLU A 79 -24.70 21.55 10.58
CA GLU A 79 -25.13 20.52 9.65
C GLU A 79 -24.63 19.14 10.12
N SER A 80 -25.49 18.12 9.96
CA SER A 80 -25.18 16.74 10.32
C SER A 80 -25.31 15.83 9.11
N TYR A 81 -24.35 14.92 8.97
CA TYR A 81 -24.22 14.01 7.85
C TYR A 81 -23.98 12.59 8.36
N PRO A 82 -24.82 11.62 8.00
CA PRO A 82 -24.46 10.23 8.21
C PRO A 82 -23.29 9.89 7.28
N ILE A 83 -22.22 9.35 7.86
CA ILE A 83 -21.09 8.80 7.10
C ILE A 83 -20.89 7.35 7.50
N ASP A 84 -20.84 6.47 6.50
CA ASP A 84 -20.43 5.09 6.72
C ASP A 84 -18.94 4.97 6.46
N ILE A 85 -18.20 4.64 7.51
CA ILE A 85 -16.79 4.29 7.44
C ILE A 85 -16.70 2.78 7.31
N GLU A 86 -16.58 2.32 6.07
CA GLU A 86 -16.07 0.99 5.81
C GLU A 86 -14.55 1.05 6.00
N LYS A 87 -14.06 0.84 7.22
CA LYS A 87 -12.70 0.30 7.32
C LYS A 87 -12.78 -1.03 6.61
N ARG A 88 -11.85 -1.29 5.67
CA ARG A 88 -11.54 -2.67 5.32
C ARG A 88 -11.30 -3.35 6.66
N THR A 89 -12.24 -4.17 7.11
CA THR A 89 -11.91 -5.29 7.96
C THR A 89 -10.79 -5.94 7.19
N THR A 90 -9.58 -5.94 7.75
CA THR A 90 -8.63 -6.98 7.41
C THR A 90 -9.43 -8.25 7.61
N SER A 91 -9.98 -8.79 6.52
CA SER A 91 -10.81 -9.96 6.57
C SER A 91 -9.86 -11.06 7.01
N THR A 92 -9.83 -11.28 8.31
CA THR A 92 -9.19 -12.41 8.96
C THR A 92 -9.76 -13.74 8.45
N ASN A 93 -10.86 -13.69 7.69
CA ASN A 93 -11.53 -14.83 7.07
C ASN A 93 -10.94 -15.32 5.73
N PHE A 94 -9.85 -14.74 5.19
CA PHE A 94 -9.15 -15.26 4.00
C PHE A 94 -7.75 -15.85 4.28
N ARG A 95 -7.29 -15.87 5.54
CA ARG A 95 -5.88 -16.07 5.89
C ARG A 95 -5.58 -17.43 6.54
N SER A 96 -6.15 -18.53 6.03
CA SER A 96 -5.86 -19.88 6.52
C SER A 96 -4.55 -20.48 6.02
N HIS A 97 -3.76 -19.73 5.23
CA HIS A 97 -2.53 -20.25 4.63
C HIS A 97 -1.34 -19.95 5.55
N THR A 98 -0.68 -21.00 6.04
CA THR A 98 0.61 -20.86 6.71
C THR A 98 1.68 -20.55 5.67
N PHE A 99 2.32 -19.38 5.78
CA PHE A 99 3.43 -19.01 4.91
C PHE A 99 4.70 -19.80 5.24
N LYS A 100 5.55 -20.00 4.24
CA LYS A 100 6.83 -20.71 4.36
C LYS A 100 7.97 -19.87 3.78
N PRO A 101 9.22 -20.07 4.25
CA PRO A 101 10.38 -19.45 3.64
C PRO A 101 10.42 -19.68 2.14
N GLY A 102 10.58 -18.61 1.38
CA GLY A 102 10.65 -18.64 -0.07
C GLY A 102 9.32 -18.45 -0.78
N ASP A 103 8.18 -18.51 -0.08
CA ASP A 103 6.91 -18.14 -0.69
C ASP A 103 7.00 -16.75 -1.33
N ILE A 104 6.48 -16.60 -2.55
CA ILE A 104 6.46 -15.34 -3.28
C ILE A 104 5.03 -14.83 -3.28
N LEU A 105 4.82 -13.60 -2.79
CA LEU A 105 3.54 -12.92 -2.94
C LEU A 105 3.69 -11.86 -4.02
N VAL A 106 2.81 -11.90 -5.02
CA VAL A 106 2.74 -10.91 -6.10
C VAL A 106 1.40 -10.18 -6.01
N ALA A 107 1.44 -8.88 -5.73
CA ALA A 107 0.27 -8.01 -5.71
C ALA A 107 0.03 -7.38 -7.08
N SER A 108 -1.24 -7.20 -7.44
CA SER A 108 -1.66 -6.48 -8.65
C SER A 108 -2.41 -5.18 -8.33
N ASP A 109 -2.52 -4.80 -7.06
CA ASP A 109 -3.04 -3.52 -6.62
C ASP A 109 -1.93 -2.61 -6.11
N ASN A 110 -2.25 -1.32 -5.97
CA ASN A 110 -1.35 -0.35 -5.37
C ASN A 110 -2.15 0.77 -4.66
N LYS A 111 -1.48 1.48 -3.76
CA LYS A 111 -2.05 2.62 -3.04
C LYS A 111 -1.58 3.98 -3.53
N LYS A 112 -0.69 4.04 -4.53
CA LYS A 112 -0.02 5.27 -4.97
C LYS A 112 -0.79 5.98 -6.09
N GLY A 113 -2.12 5.84 -6.13
CA GLY A 113 -3.00 6.49 -7.11
C GLY A 113 -3.00 5.88 -8.51
N ILE A 114 -2.26 4.79 -8.76
CA ILE A 114 -2.28 4.08 -10.04
C ILE A 114 -3.45 3.07 -10.02
N PRO A 115 -4.27 2.96 -11.08
CA PRO A 115 -5.35 1.97 -11.09
C PRO A 115 -4.84 0.53 -10.92
N ASN A 116 -5.59 -0.30 -10.20
CA ASN A 116 -5.25 -1.70 -9.99
C ASN A 116 -5.11 -2.44 -11.34
N GLY A 117 -4.08 -3.28 -11.40
CA GLY A 117 -3.67 -4.09 -12.55
C GLY A 117 -2.63 -3.45 -13.47
N TYR A 118 -2.26 -2.17 -13.27
CA TYR A 118 -1.20 -1.51 -14.05
C TYR A 118 0.17 -1.48 -13.35
N MET A 119 0.16 -1.57 -12.03
CA MET A 119 1.36 -1.67 -11.21
C MET A 119 1.09 -2.68 -10.09
N GLY A 120 2.13 -3.41 -9.73
CA GLY A 120 2.08 -4.40 -8.66
C GLY A 120 3.25 -4.24 -7.70
N HIS A 121 3.33 -5.18 -6.77
CA HIS A 121 4.45 -5.33 -5.84
C HIS A 121 4.79 -6.81 -5.71
N ALA A 122 6.01 -7.14 -5.35
CA ALA A 122 6.42 -8.52 -5.12
C ALA A 122 7.32 -8.61 -3.90
N ILE A 123 7.09 -9.62 -3.07
CA ILE A 123 7.89 -9.89 -1.87
C ILE A 123 8.22 -11.37 -1.78
N ILE A 124 9.23 -11.70 -0.98
CA ILE A 124 9.54 -13.08 -0.59
C ILE A 124 9.32 -13.24 0.91
N MET A 125 8.65 -14.31 1.32
CA MET A 125 8.47 -14.66 2.73
C MET A 125 9.79 -15.16 3.30
N VAL A 126 10.20 -14.61 4.44
CA VAL A 126 11.34 -15.08 5.21
C VAL A 126 10.93 -16.27 6.09
N ASP A 127 9.73 -16.19 6.67
CA ASP A 127 9.10 -17.23 7.48
C ASP A 127 7.57 -17.04 7.47
N ASN A 128 6.87 -17.51 8.50
CA ASN A 128 5.41 -17.42 8.59
C ASN A 128 4.87 -15.99 8.81
N GLU A 129 5.72 -15.04 9.23
CA GLU A 129 5.29 -13.70 9.64
C GLU A 129 6.15 -12.57 9.07
N ARG A 130 7.34 -12.87 8.56
CA ARG A 130 8.28 -11.86 8.04
C ARG A 130 8.41 -11.94 6.52
N ILE A 131 8.56 -10.77 5.92
CA ILE A 131 8.81 -10.57 4.50
C ILE A 131 10.16 -9.90 4.30
N LEU A 132 10.81 -10.22 3.18
CA LEU A 132 11.90 -9.45 2.63
C LEU A 132 11.39 -8.76 1.36
N GLU A 133 11.54 -7.44 1.31
CA GLU A 133 10.99 -6.61 0.24
C GLU A 133 11.91 -5.46 -0.14
N SER A 134 11.69 -4.92 -1.34
CA SER A 134 12.27 -3.66 -1.79
C SER A 134 11.14 -2.69 -2.08
N ASP A 135 11.08 -1.58 -1.35
CA ASP A 135 10.07 -0.52 -1.48
C ASP A 135 10.76 0.85 -1.52
N TYR A 136 10.01 1.87 -1.93
CA TYR A 136 10.42 3.27 -2.08
C TYR A 136 10.68 3.99 -0.73
N GLN A 137 10.58 3.31 0.40
CA GLN A 137 10.77 3.89 1.73
C GLN A 137 12.27 4.11 2.05
N ASP A 138 12.55 4.67 3.24
CA ASP A 138 13.89 5.05 3.69
C ASP A 138 14.95 3.94 3.55
N ASP A 139 14.54 2.67 3.74
CA ASP A 139 15.33 1.49 3.44
C ASP A 139 14.84 0.83 2.13
N SER A 140 15.69 0.85 1.10
CA SER A 140 15.39 0.26 -0.22
C SER A 140 15.34 -1.28 -0.22
N ILE A 141 15.85 -1.92 0.84
CA ILE A 141 15.73 -3.35 1.12
C ILE A 141 15.41 -3.48 2.60
N ALA A 142 14.31 -4.15 2.94
CA ALA A 142 13.85 -4.24 4.32
C ALA A 142 13.28 -5.61 4.64
N VAL A 143 13.50 -6.05 5.88
CA VAL A 143 12.76 -7.16 6.50
C VAL A 143 11.66 -6.59 7.37
N ASN A 144 10.40 -6.88 7.05
CA ASN A 144 9.22 -6.35 7.74
C ASN A 144 8.28 -7.47 8.18
N HIS A 145 7.32 -7.15 9.03
CA HIS A 145 6.20 -8.06 9.29
C HIS A 145 5.22 -8.07 8.10
N ILE A 146 4.66 -9.23 7.78
CA ILE A 146 3.74 -9.45 6.64
C ILE A 146 2.50 -8.55 6.66
N THR A 147 2.10 -8.07 7.85
CA THR A 147 1.02 -7.08 7.99
C THR A 147 1.29 -5.79 7.25
N LYS A 148 2.56 -5.40 7.04
CA LYS A 148 2.93 -4.24 6.22
C LYS A 148 2.46 -4.44 4.77
N PHE A 149 2.78 -5.59 4.16
CA PHE A 149 2.32 -5.92 2.81
C PHE A 149 0.79 -5.89 2.74
N PHE A 150 0.10 -6.56 3.67
CA PHE A 150 -1.36 -6.62 3.65
C PHE A 150 -2.07 -5.31 4.02
N LYS A 151 -1.37 -4.37 4.64
CA LYS A 151 -1.90 -3.02 4.80
C LYS A 151 -2.15 -2.42 3.43
N ASP A 152 -1.23 -2.64 2.50
CA ASP A 152 -1.18 -1.95 1.21
C ASP A 152 -1.74 -2.76 0.05
N HIS A 153 -1.71 -4.09 0.16
CA HIS A 153 -2.05 -5.02 -0.91
C HIS A 153 -3.08 -6.05 -0.45
N GLU A 154 -4.25 -6.03 -1.08
CA GLU A 154 -5.31 -7.04 -0.90
C GLU A 154 -5.35 -8.00 -2.10
N TRP A 155 -5.05 -7.51 -3.31
CA TRP A 155 -5.20 -8.29 -4.54
C TRP A 155 -3.89 -8.96 -4.90
N TYR A 156 -3.59 -10.08 -4.25
CA TYR A 156 -2.34 -10.82 -4.44
C TYR A 156 -2.55 -12.29 -4.83
N ALA A 157 -1.52 -12.85 -5.45
CA ALA A 157 -1.31 -14.28 -5.61
C ALA A 157 -0.12 -14.74 -4.75
N LEU A 158 -0.21 -15.96 -4.22
CA LEU A 158 0.80 -16.62 -3.39
C LEU A 158 1.32 -17.85 -4.13
N TYR A 159 2.61 -17.85 -4.40
CA TYR A 159 3.33 -18.95 -5.03
C TYR A 159 4.29 -19.57 -4.04
N ARG A 160 4.39 -20.90 -4.05
CA ARG A 160 5.31 -21.65 -3.21
C ARG A 160 6.23 -22.50 -4.08
N PRO A 161 7.55 -22.51 -3.85
CA PRO A 161 8.42 -23.47 -4.50
C PRO A 161 8.01 -24.89 -4.08
N ILE A 162 7.90 -25.81 -5.04
CA ILE A 162 7.58 -27.23 -4.76
C ILE A 162 8.69 -27.85 -3.92
N ASN A 163 9.94 -27.50 -4.22
CA ASN A 163 11.09 -27.88 -3.41
C ASN A 163 11.32 -26.85 -2.29
N GLU A 164 10.98 -27.20 -1.05
CA GLU A 164 11.16 -26.32 0.11
C GLU A 164 12.60 -25.83 0.26
N LYS A 165 13.59 -26.66 -0.10
CA LYS A 165 15.00 -26.29 -0.01
C LYS A 165 15.36 -25.11 -0.93
N MET A 166 14.70 -25.02 -2.09
CA MET A 166 14.86 -23.90 -3.00
C MET A 166 14.45 -22.58 -2.33
N GLY A 167 13.31 -22.59 -1.63
CA GLY A 167 12.80 -21.44 -0.89
C GLY A 167 13.73 -21.02 0.26
N GLU A 168 14.18 -21.97 1.06
CA GLU A 168 15.13 -21.71 2.16
C GLU A 168 16.45 -21.08 1.66
N LEU A 169 17.01 -21.63 0.58
CA LEU A 169 18.26 -21.13 0.00
C LEU A 169 18.09 -19.71 -0.54
N ALA A 170 16.97 -19.42 -1.20
CA ALA A 170 16.66 -18.08 -1.68
C ALA A 170 16.55 -17.08 -0.52
N VAL A 171 15.84 -17.43 0.56
CA VAL A 171 15.70 -16.59 1.75
C VAL A 171 17.04 -16.35 2.45
N ASN A 172 17.84 -17.40 2.62
CA ASN A 172 19.14 -17.28 3.29
C ASN A 172 20.06 -16.30 2.56
N TRP A 173 20.09 -16.36 1.22
CA TRP A 173 20.84 -15.39 0.44
C TRP A 173 20.27 -13.98 0.59
N GLY A 174 18.95 -13.83 0.50
CA GLY A 174 18.26 -12.54 0.65
C GLY A 174 18.53 -11.87 2.00
N LEU A 175 18.53 -12.64 3.08
CA LEU A 175 18.88 -12.14 4.43
C LEU A 175 20.35 -11.72 4.50
N ALA A 176 21.29 -12.50 3.95
CA ALA A 176 22.70 -12.11 3.91
C ALA A 176 22.92 -10.81 3.09
N TYR A 177 22.18 -10.66 1.99
CA TYR A 177 22.20 -9.45 1.18
C TYR A 177 21.61 -8.24 1.92
N HIS A 178 20.51 -8.41 2.66
CA HIS A 178 19.94 -7.39 3.56
C HIS A 178 20.93 -6.98 4.66
N GLU A 179 21.60 -7.91 5.33
CA GLU A 179 22.59 -7.59 6.35
C GLU A 179 23.75 -6.78 5.79
N LYS A 180 24.25 -7.16 4.62
CA LYS A 180 25.28 -6.40 3.90
C LYS A 180 24.78 -5.01 3.50
N TYR A 181 23.54 -4.89 3.05
CA TYR A 181 22.89 -3.61 2.77
C TYR A 181 22.84 -2.71 4.00
N LYS A 182 22.38 -3.21 5.16
CA LYS A 182 22.31 -2.42 6.40
C LYS A 182 23.70 -1.97 6.86
N LYS A 183 24.72 -2.82 6.74
CA LYS A 183 26.11 -2.44 7.02
C LYS A 183 26.58 -1.29 6.12
N ASN A 184 26.32 -1.40 4.82
CA ASN A 184 26.65 -0.39 3.82
C ASN A 184 25.95 0.95 4.10
N VAL A 185 24.65 0.92 4.43
CA VAL A 185 23.88 2.10 4.85
C VAL A 185 24.51 2.78 6.06
N ASN A 186 24.84 2.02 7.12
CA ASN A 186 25.43 2.55 8.36
C ASN A 186 26.83 3.14 8.14
N GLN A 187 27.54 2.65 7.13
CA GLN A 187 28.89 3.12 6.77
C GLN A 187 28.85 4.24 5.71
N GLY A 188 27.67 4.60 5.20
CA GLY A 188 27.53 5.59 4.12
C GLY A 188 28.17 5.15 2.80
N VAL A 189 28.41 3.86 2.60
CA VAL A 189 29.08 3.31 1.41
C VAL A 189 28.14 2.45 0.59
N ASN A 190 28.20 2.58 -0.73
CA ASN A 190 27.67 1.63 -1.73
C ASN A 190 26.35 0.91 -1.34
N LYS A 191 25.21 1.58 -1.48
CA LYS A 191 23.87 1.00 -1.27
C LYS A 191 23.03 1.13 -2.54
N PRO A 192 22.29 0.08 -2.97
CA PRO A 192 21.36 0.22 -4.06
C PRO A 192 20.26 1.21 -3.67
N LEU A 193 19.92 2.07 -4.62
CA LEU A 193 18.74 2.92 -4.52
C LEU A 193 17.54 2.17 -5.07
N PHE A 194 16.38 2.32 -4.42
CA PHE A 194 15.14 1.89 -5.04
C PHE A 194 14.93 2.65 -6.36
N SER A 195 14.74 1.94 -7.47
CA SER A 195 14.48 2.55 -8.78
C SER A 195 13.78 1.58 -9.72
N PHE A 196 12.77 2.09 -10.43
CA PHE A 196 12.13 1.38 -11.54
C PHE A 196 12.94 1.44 -12.85
N LEU A 197 14.04 2.19 -12.88
CA LEU A 197 14.89 2.27 -14.07
C LEU A 197 15.65 0.94 -14.25
N PRO A 198 15.62 0.35 -15.46
CA PRO A 198 16.31 -0.90 -15.73
C PRO A 198 17.81 -0.76 -15.49
N SER A 199 18.36 -1.71 -14.74
CA SER A 199 19.79 -1.96 -14.60
C SER A 199 20.04 -3.44 -14.84
N LYS A 200 21.31 -3.85 -14.99
CA LYS A 200 21.62 -5.28 -15.06
C LYS A 200 21.03 -5.99 -13.84
N LEU A 201 20.31 -7.09 -14.04
CA LEU A 201 19.70 -7.83 -12.93
C LEU A 201 20.76 -8.32 -11.93
N THR A 202 21.95 -8.67 -12.43
CA THR A 202 23.12 -9.08 -11.63
C THR A 202 23.86 -7.93 -10.94
N ASP A 203 23.53 -6.67 -11.24
CA ASP A 203 24.09 -5.53 -10.50
C ASP A 203 23.40 -5.40 -9.14
N LEU A 204 24.14 -5.79 -8.10
CA LEU A 204 23.65 -5.82 -6.73
C LEU A 204 23.61 -4.45 -6.04
N TRP A 205 24.30 -3.42 -6.53
CA TRP A 205 24.60 -2.25 -5.70
C TRP A 205 24.21 -0.91 -6.32
N SER A 206 23.81 -0.86 -7.59
CA SER A 206 23.33 0.40 -8.20
C SER A 206 21.85 0.66 -7.93
N THR A 207 20.96 -0.23 -8.40
CA THR A 207 19.52 -0.08 -8.23
C THR A 207 18.83 -1.38 -7.86
N ILE A 208 17.75 -1.27 -7.09
CA ILE A 208 16.91 -2.38 -6.67
C ILE A 208 15.43 -2.03 -6.86
N TYR A 209 14.62 -3.03 -7.15
CA TYR A 209 13.16 -2.93 -7.14
C TYR A 209 12.58 -4.27 -6.68
N CYS A 210 11.30 -4.30 -6.36
CA CYS A 210 10.62 -5.42 -5.70
C CYS A 210 10.89 -6.79 -6.36
N THR A 211 10.62 -6.91 -7.65
CA THR A 211 10.81 -8.14 -8.42
C THR A 211 12.28 -8.46 -8.70
N LYS A 212 13.18 -7.47 -8.81
CA LYS A 212 14.63 -7.73 -8.88
C LYS A 212 15.15 -8.33 -7.60
N LEU A 213 14.68 -7.87 -6.43
CA LEU A 213 15.05 -8.48 -5.16
C LEU A 213 14.62 -9.95 -5.09
N VAL A 214 13.38 -10.26 -5.49
CA VAL A 214 12.89 -11.65 -5.56
C VAL A 214 13.76 -12.48 -6.51
N TRP A 215 14.05 -11.96 -7.71
CA TRP A 215 14.92 -12.62 -8.69
C TRP A 215 16.32 -12.89 -8.12
N LEU A 216 16.95 -11.89 -7.49
CA LEU A 216 18.29 -12.02 -6.89
C LEU A 216 18.34 -13.12 -5.82
N CYS A 217 17.32 -13.21 -4.98
CA CYS A 217 17.21 -14.25 -3.96
C CYS A 217 17.24 -15.63 -4.58
N TYR A 218 16.41 -15.88 -5.59
CA TYR A 218 16.33 -17.18 -6.25
C TYR A 218 17.55 -17.47 -7.13
N TYR A 219 18.05 -16.48 -7.87
CA TYR A 219 19.19 -16.63 -8.76
C TYR A 219 20.47 -16.98 -7.99
N TYR A 220 20.84 -16.17 -7.01
CA TYR A 220 22.08 -16.38 -6.26
C TYR A 220 21.94 -17.37 -5.10
N GLY A 221 20.77 -17.45 -4.48
CA GLY A 221 20.54 -18.35 -3.35
C GLY A 221 20.25 -19.77 -3.79
N ALA A 222 19.34 -19.94 -4.74
CA ALA A 222 18.82 -21.25 -5.12
C ALA A 222 19.28 -21.73 -6.50
N ASN A 223 20.18 -20.98 -7.17
CA ASN A 223 20.61 -21.25 -8.55
C ASN A 223 19.41 -21.39 -9.49
N TYR A 224 18.40 -20.54 -9.30
CA TYR A 224 17.14 -20.57 -10.01
C TYR A 224 16.90 -19.26 -10.76
N ASP A 225 16.88 -19.33 -12.09
CA ASP A 225 16.71 -18.15 -12.94
C ASP A 225 15.29 -18.08 -13.50
N PHE A 226 14.57 -17.01 -13.17
CA PHE A 226 13.28 -16.71 -13.80
C PHE A 226 13.53 -16.16 -15.19
N SER A 227 12.92 -16.77 -16.21
CA SER A 227 13.05 -16.34 -17.60
C SER A 227 12.69 -14.86 -17.76
N HIS A 228 13.59 -14.03 -18.26
CA HIS A 228 13.32 -12.62 -18.44
C HIS A 228 13.73 -12.15 -19.84
N GLU A 229 12.96 -11.22 -20.38
CA GLU A 229 13.34 -10.50 -21.60
C GLU A 229 13.84 -9.11 -21.22
N GLY A 230 15.09 -8.79 -21.61
CA GLY A 230 15.71 -7.52 -21.30
C GLY A 230 16.21 -7.39 -19.86
N LEU A 231 16.31 -6.15 -19.38
CA LEU A 231 16.92 -5.77 -18.10
C LEU A 231 15.89 -5.55 -16.97
N TRP A 232 14.63 -5.92 -17.21
CA TRP A 232 13.53 -5.62 -16.30
C TRP A 232 12.55 -6.79 -16.17
N ILE A 233 12.17 -7.11 -14.93
CA ILE A 233 11.11 -8.07 -14.62
C ILE A 233 10.00 -7.29 -13.92
N SER A 234 8.88 -7.07 -14.58
CA SER A 234 7.70 -6.48 -13.95
C SER A 234 6.97 -7.50 -13.04
N PRO A 235 6.18 -7.04 -12.05
CA PRO A 235 5.30 -7.93 -11.27
C PRO A 235 4.38 -8.80 -12.15
N TYR A 236 3.88 -8.25 -13.26
CA TYR A 236 3.10 -8.99 -14.24
C TYR A 236 3.90 -10.15 -14.87
N GLN A 237 5.13 -9.88 -15.31
CA GLN A 237 5.99 -10.91 -15.89
C GLN A 237 6.32 -12.00 -14.87
N LEU A 238 6.61 -11.63 -13.62
CA LEU A 238 6.87 -12.58 -12.54
C LEU A 238 5.64 -13.46 -12.25
N ASP A 239 4.45 -12.85 -12.12
CA ASP A 239 3.18 -13.55 -11.89
C ASP A 239 2.90 -14.58 -12.99
N ASN A 240 2.98 -14.16 -14.25
CA ASN A 240 2.74 -15.02 -15.40
C ASN A 240 3.73 -16.20 -15.50
N GLN A 241 4.97 -15.99 -15.08
CA GLN A 241 5.97 -17.05 -15.06
C GLN A 241 5.67 -18.04 -13.95
N LEU A 242 5.47 -17.57 -12.71
CA LEU A 242 5.20 -18.43 -11.57
C LEU A 242 3.95 -19.29 -11.76
N LYS A 243 2.92 -18.78 -12.45
CA LYS A 243 1.72 -19.56 -12.83
C LYS A 243 2.00 -20.75 -13.75
N LYS A 244 3.02 -20.65 -14.60
CA LYS A 244 3.37 -21.65 -15.62
C LYS A 244 4.56 -22.51 -15.21
N ASP A 245 5.28 -22.09 -14.19
CA ASP A 245 6.52 -22.70 -13.74
C ASP A 245 6.25 -23.95 -12.93
N LYS A 246 6.69 -25.11 -13.45
CA LYS A 246 6.54 -26.41 -12.78
C LYS A 246 7.29 -26.52 -11.45
N ASN A 247 8.20 -25.60 -11.13
CA ASN A 247 8.92 -25.58 -9.86
C ASN A 247 8.16 -24.82 -8.77
N PHE A 248 7.04 -24.17 -9.12
CA PHE A 248 6.18 -23.45 -8.19
C PHE A 248 4.75 -23.97 -8.25
N GLN A 249 4.04 -23.82 -7.15
CA GLN A 249 2.61 -24.09 -7.05
C GLN A 249 1.89 -22.82 -6.59
N LEU A 250 0.75 -22.54 -7.21
CA LEU A 250 -0.17 -21.50 -6.76
C LEU A 250 -0.90 -22.00 -5.52
N ILE A 251 -0.67 -21.37 -4.37
CA ILE A 251 -1.34 -21.70 -3.12
C ILE A 251 -2.64 -20.92 -2.96
N TYR A 252 -2.64 -19.66 -3.40
CA TYR A 252 -3.78 -18.77 -3.28
C TYR A 252 -3.73 -17.69 -4.35
N GLU A 253 -4.89 -17.33 -4.88
CA GLU A 253 -5.07 -16.16 -5.73
C GLU A 253 -6.34 -15.43 -5.28
N HIS A 254 -6.22 -14.14 -4.98
CA HIS A 254 -7.37 -13.32 -4.64
C HIS A 254 -8.28 -13.19 -5.89
N PRO A 255 -9.63 -13.27 -5.79
CA PRO A 255 -10.52 -13.22 -6.96
C PRO A 255 -10.44 -11.94 -7.82
N LYS A 256 -9.89 -10.86 -7.25
CA LYS A 256 -9.64 -9.58 -7.94
C LYS A 256 -8.18 -9.38 -8.34
N HIS A 257 -7.33 -10.39 -8.17
CA HIS A 257 -5.95 -10.35 -8.64
C HIS A 257 -5.95 -10.45 -10.17
N TYR A 258 -5.49 -9.40 -10.84
CA TYR A 258 -5.37 -9.34 -12.29
C TYR A 258 -4.37 -8.26 -12.69
N PHE A 259 -3.69 -8.48 -13.82
CA PHE A 259 -2.92 -7.44 -14.51
C PHE A 259 -3.62 -7.07 -15.82
N LYS A 260 -3.64 -5.77 -16.13
CA LYS A 260 -4.20 -5.22 -17.38
C LYS A 260 -3.17 -5.12 -18.49
N LEU A 261 -1.90 -5.14 -18.12
CA LEU A 261 -0.80 -5.17 -19.07
C LEU A 261 -0.88 -6.48 -19.85
N LYS A 262 -0.91 -6.37 -21.18
CA LYS A 262 -0.73 -7.49 -22.09
C LYS A 262 0.59 -7.23 -22.80
N VAL A 263 1.51 -8.19 -22.69
CA VAL A 263 2.72 -8.24 -23.51
C VAL A 263 2.42 -9.25 -24.61
#